data_AF-A0AAU8AMH2-F1
#
_entry.id   AF-A0AAU8AMH2-F1
#
_cell.length_a   1.000
_cell.length_b   1.000
_cell.length_c   1.000
_cell.angle_alpha   90.00
_cell.angle_beta   90.00
_cell.angle_gamma   90.00
#
_symmetry.space_group_name_H-M   'P 1'
#
loop_
_entity.id
_entity.type
_entity.pdbx_description
1 polymer ?
#
loop_
_entity_poly.entity_id
_entity_poly.type
_entity_poly.pdbx_seq_one_letter_code
_entity_poly.pdbx_strand_id
1 'polypeptide(L)' 'MTLLFHKADLARSPTVKRMHVADAGHLPGGAPGIRFECGQCGHDTGWIVDHWTVAENRRGQPCPTCNPHST' A
#
# COMPACT_ATOMS: atom_id res chain seq x y z
N MET A 1 20.22 -19.13 28.62
CA MET A 1 20.17 -18.26 27.42
C MET A 1 19.60 -16.93 27.85
N THR A 2 20.46 -15.95 28.13
CA THR A 2 20.04 -14.59 28.47
C THR A 2 19.73 -13.87 27.17
N LEU A 3 18.50 -13.40 27.00
CA LEU A 3 18.15 -12.55 25.87
C LEU A 3 18.85 -11.19 26.05
N LEU A 4 19.54 -10.73 25.01
CA LEU A 4 20.33 -9.49 25.03
C LEU A 4 19.46 -8.23 25.16
N PHE A 5 18.16 -8.32 24.84
CA PHE A 5 17.21 -7.21 24.90
C PHE A 5 15.82 -7.71 25.31
N HIS A 6 15.08 -6.91 26.08
CA HIS A 6 13.68 -7.18 26.37
C HIS A 6 12.83 -6.75 25.18
N LYS A 7 11.71 -7.44 24.94
CA LYS A 7 10.79 -7.13 23.84
C LYS A 7 10.27 -5.68 23.88
N ALA A 8 10.23 -5.06 25.06
CA ALA A 8 9.86 -3.66 25.24
C ALA A 8 10.94 -2.68 24.74
N ASP A 9 12.20 -3.12 24.66
CA ASP A 9 13.34 -2.32 24.21
C ASP A 9 13.42 -2.24 22.67
N LEU A 10 12.70 -3.12 21.96
CA LEU A 10 12.60 -3.09 20.51
C LEU A 10 11.56 -2.07 20.08
N ALA A 11 12.02 -0.98 19.46
CA ALA A 11 11.14 -0.01 18.81
C ALA A 11 10.24 -0.74 17.80
N ARG A 12 8.92 -0.60 17.95
CA ARG A 12 7.97 -1.12 16.96
C ARG A 12 8.19 -0.39 15.64
N SER A 13 8.34 -1.15 14.55
CA SER A 13 8.37 -0.55 13.22
C SER A 13 7.13 0.31 13.00
N PRO A 14 7.27 1.50 12.40
CA PRO A 14 6.14 2.39 12.16
C PRO A 14 5.08 1.68 11.33
N THR A 15 3.80 1.88 11.68
CA THR A 15 2.70 1.26 10.94
C THR A 15 2.58 1.91 9.56
N VAL A 16 2.80 1.13 8.50
CA VAL A 16 2.63 1.60 7.12
C VAL A 16 1.14 1.72 6.80
N LYS A 17 0.69 2.94 6.48
CA LYS A 17 -0.68 3.19 6.00
C LYS A 17 -0.81 2.76 4.56
N ARG A 18 -1.76 1.87 4.27
CA ARG A 18 -1.93 1.31 2.93
C ARG A 18 -3.13 1.90 2.19
N MET A 19 -2.98 1.99 0.88
CA MET A 19 -4.04 2.24 -0.10
C MET A 19 -4.58 0.90 -0.57
N HIS A 20 -5.89 0.82 -0.77
CA HIS A 20 -6.56 -0.38 -1.24
C HIS A 20 -7.23 -0.14 -2.58
N VAL A 21 -7.50 -1.23 -3.31
CA VAL A 21 -8.16 -1.18 -4.61
C VAL A 21 -9.54 -0.54 -4.44
N ALA A 22 -9.75 0.59 -5.11
CA ALA A 22 -11.04 1.25 -5.21
C ALA A 22 -11.81 0.73 -6.43
N ASP A 23 -11.11 0.49 -7.54
CA ASP A 23 -11.70 -0.06 -8.76
C ASP A 23 -10.65 -0.83 -9.59
N ALA A 24 -11.10 -1.79 -10.41
CA ALA A 24 -10.26 -2.59 -11.30
C ALA A 24 -11.01 -2.95 -12.59
N GLY A 25 -10.33 -2.86 -13.73
CA GLY A 25 -10.96 -3.04 -15.03
C GLY A 25 -9.98 -2.93 -16.19
N HIS A 26 -10.41 -2.30 -17.27
CA HIS A 26 -9.57 -2.08 -18.46
C HIS A 26 -9.48 -0.59 -18.79
N LEU A 27 -8.27 -0.16 -19.10
CA LEU A 27 -7.97 1.16 -19.66
C LEU A 27 -8.43 1.24 -21.12
N PRO A 28 -8.57 2.46 -21.68
CA PRO A 28 -8.75 2.65 -23.12
C PRO A 28 -7.67 1.90 -23.91
N GLY A 29 -8.09 1.06 -24.87
CA GLY A 29 -7.17 0.19 -25.61
C GLY A 29 -7.04 -1.24 -25.05
N GLY A 30 -7.75 -1.57 -23.97
CA GLY A 30 -7.89 -2.95 -23.48
C GLY A 30 -6.79 -3.43 -22.54
N ALA A 31 -5.86 -2.55 -22.13
CA ALA A 31 -4.87 -2.89 -21.10
C ALA A 31 -5.53 -2.99 -19.71
N PRO A 32 -5.07 -3.89 -18.83
CA PRO A 32 -5.61 -3.98 -17.47
C PRO A 32 -5.28 -2.70 -16.69
N GLY A 33 -6.29 -2.18 -16.01
CA GLY A 33 -6.22 -0.94 -15.23
C GLY A 33 -6.68 -1.16 -13.80
N ILE A 34 -6.11 -0.40 -12.89
CA ILE A 34 -6.45 -0.44 -11.47
C ILE A 34 -6.38 0.96 -10.86
N ARG A 35 -7.21 1.21 -9.86
CA ARG A 35 -7.25 2.46 -9.10
C ARG A 35 -7.17 2.15 -7.62
N PHE A 36 -6.28 2.85 -6.91
CA PHE A 36 -6.13 2.74 -5.46
C PHE A 36 -6.55 4.02 -4.76
N GLU A 37 -7.20 3.86 -3.61
CA GLU A 37 -7.58 4.97 -2.75
C GLU A 37 -7.11 4.71 -1.30
N CYS A 38 -6.61 5.77 -0.66
CA CYS A 38 -6.24 5.73 0.74
C CYS A 38 -7.45 6.04 1.63
N GLY A 39 -7.96 5.04 2.36
CA GLY A 39 -9.05 5.25 3.32
C GLY A 39 -8.70 6.16 4.51
N GLN A 40 -7.44 6.56 4.69
CA GLN A 40 -7.02 7.45 5.78
C GLN A 40 -6.98 8.93 5.37
N CYS A 41 -6.43 9.26 4.20
CA CYS A 41 -6.24 10.64 3.75
C CYS A 41 -7.00 11.00 2.47
N GLY A 42 -7.64 10.04 1.81
CA GLY A 42 -8.35 10.24 0.55
C GLY A 42 -7.46 10.40 -0.67
N HIS A 43 -6.14 10.19 -0.56
CA HIS A 43 -5.27 10.19 -1.73
C HIS A 43 -5.69 9.11 -2.72
N ASP A 44 -5.76 9.49 -3.99
CA ASP A 44 -6.21 8.67 -5.10
C ASP A 44 -5.12 8.60 -6.17
N THR A 45 -4.82 7.40 -6.68
CA THR A 45 -3.81 7.22 -7.73
C THR A 45 -4.32 7.56 -9.12
N GLY A 46 -5.62 7.75 -9.30
CA GLY A 46 -6.28 7.59 -10.58
C GLY A 46 -6.14 6.17 -11.14
N TRP A 47 -6.53 6.01 -12.40
CA TRP A 47 -6.34 4.77 -13.13
C TRP A 47 -4.89 4.63 -13.60
N ILE A 48 -4.23 3.57 -13.14
CA ILE A 48 -2.87 3.19 -13.55
C ILE A 48 -2.92 1.82 -14.23
N VAL A 49 -1.89 1.50 -15.02
CA VAL A 49 -1.74 0.17 -15.60
C VAL A 49 -1.48 -0.83 -14.48
N ASP A 50 -2.25 -1.91 -14.44
CA ASP A 50 -2.06 -2.97 -13.45
C ASP A 50 -0.90 -3.87 -13.88
N HIS A 51 0.19 -3.79 -13.13
CA HIS A 51 1.39 -4.61 -13.33
C HIS A 51 1.57 -5.67 -12.24
N TRP A 52 0.65 -5.74 -11.26
CA TRP A 52 0.81 -6.58 -10.08
C TRP A 52 -0.11 -7.80 -10.10
N THR A 53 0.22 -8.78 -9.28
CA THR A 53 -0.66 -9.92 -9.05
C THR A 53 -1.88 -9.51 -8.21
N VAL A 54 -2.97 -10.29 -8.32
CA VAL A 54 -4.17 -10.09 -7.49
C VAL A 54 -3.85 -10.09 -5.99
N ALA A 55 -2.87 -10.89 -5.55
CA ALA A 55 -2.45 -10.95 -4.15
C ALA A 55 -1.79 -9.64 -3.69
N GLU A 56 -0.96 -9.03 -4.52
CA GLU A 56 -0.33 -7.73 -4.26
C GLU A 56 -1.37 -6.61 -4.25
N ASN A 57 -2.30 -6.62 -5.20
CA ASN A 57 -3.41 -5.66 -5.25
C ASN A 57 -4.27 -5.73 -3.99
N ARG A 58 -4.60 -6.94 -3.50
CA ARG A 58 -5.32 -7.12 -2.23
C ARG A 58 -4.54 -6.64 -1.02
N ARG A 59 -3.22 -6.84 -1.00
CA ARG A 59 -2.35 -6.37 0.10
C ARG A 59 -2.33 -4.85 0.20
N GLY A 60 -2.47 -4.17 -0.92
CA GLY A 60 -2.47 -2.71 -0.98
C GLY A 60 -1.07 -2.10 -1.00
N GLN A 61 -1.01 -0.87 -1.49
CA GLN A 61 0.19 -0.08 -1.72
C GLN A 61 0.49 0.84 -0.54
N PRO A 62 1.75 1.15 -0.20
CA PRO A 62 2.03 2.21 0.78
C PRO A 62 1.51 3.55 0.26
N CYS A 63 0.77 4.29 1.08
CA CYS A 63 0.29 5.62 0.70
C CYS A 63 1.45 6.63 0.75
N PRO A 64 1.81 7.32 -0.35
CA PRO A 64 2.92 8.28 -0.35
C PRO A 64 2.62 9.51 0.51
N THR A 65 1.34 9.88 0.66
CA THR A 65 0.92 11.01 1.50
C THR A 65 0.98 10.70 2.99
N CYS A 66 0.52 9.51 3.40
CA CYS A 66 0.54 9.12 4.82
C CYS A 66 1.90 8.60 5.27
N ASN A 67 2.74 8.14 4.36
CA ASN A 67 4.07 7.60 4.66
C ASN A 67 5.17 8.36 3.89
N PRO A 68 5.35 9.67 4.13
CA PRO A 68 6.29 10.49 3.35
C PRO A 68 7.77 10.10 3.54
N HIS A 69 8.09 9.27 4.55
CA HIS A 69 9.44 8.85 4.89
C HIS A 69 9.72 7.36 4.64
N SER A 70 8.80 6.62 4.01
CA SER A 70 8.98 5.17 3.77
C SER A 70 9.36 4.85 2.33
N THR A 71 9.99 5.79 1.62
CA THR A 71 10.46 5.64 0.23
C THR A 71 11.94 5.30 0.21
#